data_AF-A0A2A3C4X4-F1
#
_entry.id   AF-A0A2A3C4X4-F1
#
_cell.length_a   1.000
_cell.length_b   1.000
_cell.length_c   1.000
_cell.angle_alpha   90.00
_cell.angle_beta   90.00
_cell.angle_gamma   90.00
#
_symmetry.space_group_name_H-M   'P 1'
#
loop_
_entity.id
_entity.type
_entity.pdbx_description
1 polymer ?
#
loop_
_entity_poly.entity_id
_entity_poly.type
_entity_poly.pdbx_seq_one_letter_code
_entity_poly.pdbx_strand_id
1 'polypeptide(L)'
;SYAGLFKHFFDLLDPTALRGKPVLLTATGGGERHALVVEHQLRPLFGFFEAFTLPTAVYATDKDFTDGVLRSELILKRAAQAVDEIAILLPAKPDLRTAAE
;
A
#
# COMPACT_ATOMS: atom_id res chain seq x y z
N SER A 1 12.75 -3.80 7.95
CA SER A 1 11.53 -4.57 8.22
C SER A 1 10.38 -3.61 8.53
N TYR A 2 9.14 -4.10 8.70
CA TYR A 2 7.97 -3.33 9.10
C TYR A 2 7.81 -3.28 10.63
N ALA A 3 6.94 -2.39 11.13
CA ALA A 3 6.70 -2.25 12.57
C ALA A 3 6.09 -3.54 13.18
N GLY A 4 6.47 -3.87 14.42
CA GLY A 4 5.92 -5.03 15.13
C GLY A 4 4.42 -4.93 15.35
N LEU A 5 3.90 -3.72 15.64
CA LEU A 5 2.46 -3.48 15.78
C LEU A 5 1.70 -3.72 14.46
N PHE A 6 2.29 -3.33 13.33
CA PHE A 6 1.73 -3.63 12.01
C PHE A 6 1.65 -5.14 11.80
N LYS A 7 2.74 -5.87 12.06
CA LYS A 7 2.75 -7.32 11.92
C LYS A 7 1.75 -8.01 12.86
N HIS A 8 1.66 -7.54 14.09
CA HIS A 8 0.73 -8.07 15.08
C HIS A 8 -0.72 -8.00 14.61
N PHE A 9 -1.11 -6.92 13.92
CA PHE A 9 -2.45 -6.84 13.31
C PHE A 9 -2.68 -7.93 12.26
N PHE A 10 -1.72 -8.14 11.34
CA PHE A 10 -1.86 -9.18 10.30
C PHE A 10 -1.80 -10.60 10.87
N ASP A 11 -1.14 -10.82 12.01
CA ASP A 11 -1.13 -12.11 12.71
C ASP A 11 -2.50 -12.56 13.23
N LEU A 12 -3.44 -11.63 13.34
CA LEU A 12 -4.81 -11.92 13.78
C LEU A 12 -5.75 -12.27 12.61
N LEU A 13 -5.30 -12.12 11.36
CA LEU A 13 -6.12 -12.39 10.19
C LEU A 13 -6.08 -13.87 9.81
N ASP A 14 -7.21 -14.38 9.32
CA ASP A 14 -7.23 -15.68 8.64
C ASP A 14 -6.28 -15.63 7.41
N PRO A 15 -5.47 -16.68 7.16
CA PRO A 15 -4.53 -16.70 6.03
C PRO A 15 -5.19 -16.46 4.67
N THR A 16 -6.48 -16.77 4.52
CA THR A 16 -7.23 -16.59 3.27
C THR A 16 -7.93 -15.24 3.16
N ALA A 17 -7.89 -14.41 4.21
CA ALA A 17 -8.68 -13.17 4.30
C ALA A 17 -8.40 -12.14 3.19
N LEU A 18 -7.23 -12.21 2.57
CA LEU A 18 -6.81 -11.29 1.49
C LEU A 18 -6.61 -11.98 0.13
N ARG A 19 -6.99 -13.26 0.00
CA ARG A 19 -6.81 -14.00 -1.25
C ARG A 19 -7.42 -13.24 -2.42
N GLY A 20 -6.61 -12.96 -3.44
CA GLY A 20 -7.00 -12.25 -4.66
C GLY A 20 -7.33 -10.76 -4.49
N LYS A 21 -7.25 -10.20 -3.28
CA LYS A 21 -7.56 -8.77 -3.06
C LYS A 21 -6.44 -7.90 -3.64
N PRO A 22 -6.76 -6.86 -4.45
CA PRO A 22 -5.78 -5.89 -4.89
C PRO A 22 -5.16 -5.15 -3.69
N VAL A 23 -3.82 -5.10 -3.63
CA VAL A 23 -3.08 -4.43 -2.55
C VAL A 23 -1.99 -3.53 -3.14
N LEU A 24 -2.03 -2.24 -2.78
CA LEU A 24 -0.95 -1.29 -3.02
C LEU A 24 -0.03 -1.25 -1.79
N LEU A 25 1.27 -1.48 -2.00
CA LEU A 25 2.27 -1.47 -0.94
C LEU A 25 2.90 -0.09 -0.78
N THR A 26 2.88 0.43 0.44
CA THR A 26 3.50 1.72 0.79
C THR A 26 4.29 1.62 2.08
N ALA A 27 5.38 2.36 2.21
CA ALA A 27 6.11 2.53 3.46
C ALA A 27 6.80 3.89 3.54
N THR A 28 7.14 4.31 4.76
CA THR A 28 8.01 5.46 5.00
C THR A 28 9.22 5.04 5.84
N GLY A 29 10.30 5.83 5.81
CA GLY A 29 11.43 5.62 6.70
C GLY A 29 12.46 6.74 6.67
N GLY A 30 13.35 6.78 7.66
CA GLY A 30 14.32 7.88 7.81
C GLY A 30 15.38 8.02 6.71
N GLY A 31 15.40 7.13 5.71
CA GLY A 31 16.32 7.26 4.57
C GLY A 31 16.19 6.16 3.51
N GLU A 32 16.86 6.36 2.38
CA GLU A 32 16.76 5.53 1.17
C GLU A 32 17.31 4.10 1.34
N ARG A 33 18.20 3.89 2.30
CA ARG A 33 18.87 2.58 2.51
C ARG A 33 17.89 1.46 2.86
N HIS A 34 16.68 1.79 3.28
CA HIS A 34 15.63 0.83 3.61
C HIS A 34 14.51 0.75 2.56
N ALA A 35 14.63 1.43 1.42
CA ALA A 35 13.57 1.49 0.41
C ALA A 35 13.09 0.10 -0.05
N LEU A 36 13.99 -0.89 -0.12
CA LEU A 36 13.66 -2.26 -0.49
C LEU A 36 12.81 -3.03 0.54
N VAL A 37 12.44 -2.42 1.68
CA VAL A 37 11.49 -3.01 2.63
C VAL A 37 10.16 -3.36 1.97
N VAL A 38 9.71 -2.55 0.99
CA VAL A 38 8.45 -2.80 0.28
C VAL A 38 8.51 -4.10 -0.53
N GLU A 39 9.67 -4.42 -1.11
CA GLU A 39 9.86 -5.60 -1.97
C GLU A 39 10.25 -6.86 -1.19
N HIS A 40 11.12 -6.73 -0.19
CA HIS A 40 11.67 -7.89 0.50
C HIS A 40 11.00 -8.20 1.84
N GLN A 41 10.11 -7.35 2.33
CA GLN A 41 9.43 -7.57 3.61
C GLN A 41 7.91 -7.47 3.46
N LEU A 42 7.39 -6.37 2.92
CA LEU A 42 5.94 -6.22 2.73
C LEU A 42 5.40 -7.17 1.65
N ARG A 43 6.02 -7.23 0.46
CA ARG A 43 5.52 -8.10 -0.61
C ARG A 43 5.47 -9.59 -0.21
N PRO A 44 6.47 -10.18 0.46
CA PRO A 44 6.37 -11.55 0.96
C PRO A 44 5.26 -11.75 2.00
N LEU A 45 5.04 -10.77 2.89
CA LEU A 45 3.94 -10.83 3.87
C LEU A 45 2.59 -10.92 3.15
N PHE A 46 2.34 -10.07 2.15
CA PHE A 46 1.08 -10.10 1.40
C PHE A 46 1.01 -11.29 0.44
N GLY A 47 2.15 -11.81 -0.03
CA GLY A 47 2.23 -13.07 -0.77
C GLY A 47 1.76 -14.27 0.06
N PHE A 48 2.06 -14.30 1.37
CA PHE A 48 1.53 -15.33 2.28
C PHE A 48 -0.01 -15.34 2.32
N PHE A 49 -0.64 -14.17 2.28
CA PHE A 49 -2.10 -14.06 2.24
C PHE A 49 -2.70 -14.26 0.84
N GLU A 50 -1.91 -14.67 -0.16
CA GLU A 50 -2.32 -14.81 -1.56
C GLU A 50 -2.95 -13.53 -2.13
N ALA A 51 -2.53 -12.36 -1.64
CA ALA A 51 -3.03 -11.08 -2.08
C ALA A 51 -2.49 -10.71 -3.46
N PHE A 52 -3.27 -9.96 -4.25
CA PHE A 52 -2.87 -9.46 -5.55
C PHE A 52 -2.11 -8.13 -5.38
N THR A 53 -0.82 -8.21 -5.03
CA THR A 53 0.00 -7.01 -4.82
C THR A 53 0.35 -6.35 -6.14
N LEU A 54 0.16 -5.04 -6.24
CA LEU A 54 0.52 -4.26 -7.42
C LEU A 54 2.03 -4.22 -7.68
N PRO A 55 2.46 -4.07 -8.95
CA PRO A 55 3.87 -3.92 -9.28
C PRO A 55 4.44 -2.63 -8.72
N THR A 56 3.70 -1.51 -8.80
CA THR A 56 4.17 -0.23 -8.25
C THR A 56 4.04 -0.20 -6.73
N ALA A 57 5.18 -0.14 -6.06
CA ALA A 57 5.28 0.18 -4.64
C ALA A 57 5.77 1.63 -4.44
N VAL A 58 5.35 2.24 -3.33
CA VAL A 58 5.71 3.62 -2.95
C VAL A 58 6.50 3.61 -1.64
N TYR A 59 7.70 4.16 -1.67
CA TYR A 59 8.50 4.42 -0.48
C TYR A 59 8.81 5.91 -0.41
N ALA A 60 8.62 6.53 0.75
CA ALA A 60 8.94 7.93 0.99
C ALA A 60 9.85 8.08 2.21
N THR A 61 10.68 9.10 2.20
CA THR A 61 11.56 9.44 3.32
C THR A 61 11.10 10.70 4.02
N ASP A 62 11.65 10.98 5.19
CA ASP A 62 11.33 12.20 5.96
C ASP A 62 11.51 13.49 5.12
N LYS A 63 12.41 13.49 4.14
CA LYS A 63 12.66 14.63 3.24
C LYS A 63 11.51 14.91 2.28
N ASP A 64 10.65 13.93 2.04
CA ASP A 64 9.50 14.07 1.15
C ASP A 64 8.33 14.76 1.86
N PHE A 65 8.40 14.93 3.18
CA PHE A 65 7.35 15.53 4.00
C PHE A 65 7.73 16.92 4.52
N THR A 66 6.74 17.77 4.70
CA THR A 66 6.84 19.07 5.39
C THR A 66 5.61 19.23 6.26
N ASP A 67 5.81 19.43 7.56
CA ASP A 67 4.73 19.49 8.57
C ASP A 67 3.79 18.28 8.53
N GLY A 68 4.35 17.08 8.31
CA GLY A 68 3.59 15.84 8.20
C GLY A 68 2.82 15.66 6.88
N VAL A 69 2.93 16.62 5.94
CA VAL A 69 2.28 16.55 4.63
C VAL A 69 3.29 16.16 3.56
N LEU A 70 2.95 15.19 2.72
CA LEU A 70 3.77 14.79 1.57
C LEU A 70 3.82 15.94 0.54
N ARG A 71 5.01 16.45 0.24
CA ARG A 71 5.24 17.56 -0.71
C ARG A 71 6.10 17.18 -1.92
N SER A 72 6.77 16.04 -1.87
CA SER A 72 7.61 15.55 -2.96
C SER A 72 6.78 15.26 -4.22
N GLU A 73 6.97 16.05 -5.27
CA GLU A 73 6.29 15.86 -6.56
C GLU A 73 6.57 14.47 -7.17
N LEU A 74 7.78 13.96 -6.98
CA LEU A 74 8.18 12.65 -7.48
C LEU A 74 7.35 11.54 -6.82
N ILE A 75 7.22 11.57 -5.49
CA ILE A 75 6.44 10.58 -4.74
C ILE A 75 4.95 10.74 -5.05
N LEU A 76 4.45 11.98 -5.17
CA LEU A 76 3.06 12.25 -5.54
C LEU A 76 2.72 11.68 -6.92
N LYS A 77 3.57 11.87 -7.93
CA LYS A 77 3.38 11.28 -9.26
C LYS A 77 3.39 9.76 -9.21
N ARG A 78 4.30 9.16 -8.44
CA ARG A 78 4.37 7.70 -8.29
C ARG A 78 3.15 7.13 -7.56
N ALA A 79 2.66 7.82 -6.53
CA ALA A 79 1.45 7.45 -5.82
C ALA A 79 0.21 7.56 -6.73
N ALA A 80 0.11 8.62 -7.54
CA ALA A 80 -0.96 8.76 -8.52
C ALA A 80 -0.95 7.59 -9.52
N GLN A 81 0.21 7.26 -10.09
CA GLN A 81 0.34 6.10 -10.97
C GLN A 81 -0.13 4.80 -10.29
N ALA A 82 0.27 4.58 -9.04
CA ALA A 82 -0.12 3.38 -8.29
C ALA A 82 -1.63 3.31 -8.00
N VAL A 83 -2.26 4.48 -7.79
CA VAL A 83 -3.71 4.60 -7.62
C VAL A 83 -4.43 4.34 -8.95
N ASP A 84 -3.91 4.82 -10.07
CA ASP A 84 -4.47 4.54 -11.38
C ASP A 84 -4.38 3.03 -11.71
N GLU A 85 -3.26 2.38 -11.37
CA GLU A 85 -3.09 0.94 -11.50
C GLU A 85 -4.11 0.14 -10.68
N ILE A 86 -4.37 0.50 -9.41
CA ILE A 86 -5.32 -0.23 -8.58
C ILE A 86 -6.77 0.01 -9.02
N ALA A 87 -7.07 1.20 -9.54
CA ALA A 87 -8.41 1.57 -9.99
C ALA A 87 -8.91 0.65 -11.12
N ILE A 88 -8.02 0.14 -11.97
CA ILE A 88 -8.35 -0.82 -13.04
C ILE A 88 -8.89 -2.15 -12.47
N LEU A 89 -8.50 -2.52 -11.26
CA LEU A 89 -8.87 -3.79 -10.62
C LEU A 89 -10.08 -3.67 -9.71
N LEU A 90 -10.46 -2.45 -9.34
CA LEU A 90 -11.61 -2.23 -8.47
C LEU A 90 -12.90 -2.27 -9.30
N PRO A 91 -13.94 -2.99 -8.84
CA PRO A 91 -15.24 -2.88 -9.47
C PRO A 91 -15.73 -1.43 -9.41
N ALA A 92 -16.45 -1.00 -10.45
CA ALA A 92 -17.09 0.31 -10.45
C ALA A 92 -17.89 0.48 -9.15
N LYS A 93 -17.65 1.58 -8.41
CA LYS A 93 -18.42 1.87 -7.21
C LYS A 93 -19.90 1.88 -7.58
N PRO A 94 -20.77 1.13 -6.87
CA PRO A 94 -22.19 1.45 -6.87
C PRO A 94 -22.31 2.91 -6.43
N ASP A 95 -23.14 3.69 -7.12
CA ASP A 95 -23.43 5.05 -6.68
C ASP A 95 -24.04 4.97 -5.28
N LEU A 96 -23.31 5.47 -4.27
CA LEU A 96 -23.75 5.49 -2.88
C LEU A 96 -25.02 6.35 -2.70
N ARG A 97 -25.41 7.14 -3.72
CA ARG A 97 -26.67 7.89 -3.75
C ARG A 97 -27.88 6.99 -4.02
N THR A 98 -27.73 5.92 -4.81
CA THR A 98 -28.84 5.01 -5.15
C THR A 98 -29.14 4.00 -4.04
N ALA A 99 -28.22 3.80 -3.09
CA ALA A 99 -28.41 2.90 -1.94
C ALA A 99 -29.09 3.60 -0.73
N ALA A 100 -29.36 4.91 -0.83
CA ALA A 100 -30.00 5.71 0.21
C ALA A 100 -31.45 6.13 -0.13
N GLU A 101 -32.00 5.60 -1.23
CA GLU A 101 -33.43 5.67 -1.61
C GLU A 101 -34.09 4.31 -1.35
#